data_AF-X1RVR2-F1
#
_entry.id   AF-X1RVR2-F1
#
_cell.length_a   1.000
_cell.length_b   1.000
_cell.length_c   1.000
_cell.angle_alpha   90.00
_cell.angle_beta   90.00
_cell.angle_gamma   90.00
#
_symmetry.space_group_name_H-M   'P 1'
#
loop_
_entity.id
_entity.type
_entity.pdbx_description
1 polymer ?
#
loop_
_entity_poly.entity_id
_entity_poly.type
_entity_poly.pdbx_seq_one_letter_code
_entity_poly.pdbx_strand_id
1 'polypeptide(L)'
;VSSNDVVIFIEGSKSQVNLVINNIDRWFTRKTTLLQARVHTLDEALTIQSKANLAVISVPGRYATKEARKALDKGLNIFLFSDNVSVEEELSLKKYADQKGLLVMGPDCGTAIIAGASIGFANSIRRGKIGVVGVTGTGLQEFTSLIHQAGLGISHAIGTGSRDLSDEIGGLSAFKALELLEGDPKTELIVLISKPPG
;
A
#
# COMPACT_ATOMS: atom_id res chain seq x y z
N VAL A 1 8.88 18.30 -25.13
CA VAL A 1 8.35 17.67 -23.90
C VAL A 1 6.84 17.77 -23.94
N SER A 2 6.17 16.72 -24.39
CA SER A 2 4.73 16.53 -24.22
C SER A 2 4.42 16.05 -22.79
N SER A 3 3.14 16.02 -22.41
CA SER A 3 2.69 15.44 -21.12
C SER A 3 2.97 13.94 -20.98
N ASN A 4 3.32 13.26 -22.07
CA ASN A 4 3.64 11.83 -22.09
C ASN A 4 5.15 11.56 -22.25
N ASP A 5 5.98 12.59 -22.28
CA ASP A 5 7.43 12.42 -22.44
C ASP A 5 8.05 12.02 -21.10
N VAL A 6 8.84 10.95 -21.11
CA VAL A 6 9.67 10.55 -19.96
C VAL A 6 10.97 11.34 -20.00
N VAL A 7 11.22 12.14 -18.96
CA VAL A 7 12.50 12.85 -18.79
C VAL A 7 13.34 12.10 -17.76
N ILE A 8 14.59 11.81 -18.12
CA ILE A 8 15.50 11.02 -17.29
C ILE A 8 16.76 11.85 -17.03
N PHE A 9 17.01 12.14 -15.76
CA PHE A 9 18.22 12.80 -15.30
C PHE A 9 19.18 11.74 -14.75
N ILE A 10 20.42 11.75 -15.23
CA ILE A 10 21.46 10.82 -14.82
C ILE A 10 22.66 11.62 -14.36
N GLU A 11 23.05 11.44 -13.10
CA GLU A 11 24.28 11.97 -12.54
C GLU A 11 25.22 10.80 -12.22
N GLY A 12 26.45 10.84 -12.73
CA GLY A 12 27.44 9.80 -12.51
C GLY A 12 28.62 9.86 -13.47
N SER A 13 29.57 8.94 -13.30
CA SER A 13 30.70 8.80 -14.22
C SER A 13 30.25 8.43 -15.64
N LYS A 14 31.06 8.74 -16.65
CA LYS A 14 30.76 8.43 -18.05
C LYS A 14 30.44 6.95 -18.28
N SER A 15 31.10 6.04 -17.56
CA SER A 15 30.82 4.60 -17.60
C SER A 15 29.45 4.24 -17.00
N GLN A 16 29.04 4.88 -15.90
CA GLN A 16 27.72 4.68 -15.31
C GLN A 16 26.61 5.23 -16.21
N VAL A 17 26.82 6.43 -16.77
CA VAL A 17 25.88 7.04 -17.73
C VAL A 17 25.68 6.14 -18.95
N ASN A 18 26.77 5.64 -19.54
CA ASN A 18 26.69 4.73 -20.69
C ASN A 18 26.00 3.41 -20.34
N LEU A 19 26.23 2.87 -19.14
CA LEU A 19 25.54 1.67 -18.68
C LEU A 19 24.02 1.89 -18.65
N VAL A 20 23.57 3.02 -18.11
CA VAL A 20 22.14 3.36 -18.05
C VAL A 20 21.59 3.53 -19.46
N ILE A 21 22.20 4.37 -20.31
CA ILE A 21 21.75 4.63 -21.69
C ILE A 21 21.62 3.32 -22.48
N ASN A 22 22.59 2.43 -22.37
CA ASN A 22 22.60 1.17 -23.13
C ASN A 22 21.57 0.14 -22.64
N ASN A 23 20.99 0.31 -21.44
CA ASN A 23 20.03 -0.64 -20.87
C ASN A 23 18.64 -0.04 -20.65
N ILE A 24 18.46 1.26 -20.87
CA ILE A 24 17.25 1.99 -20.46
C ILE A 24 16.00 1.42 -21.14
N ASP A 25 16.04 1.23 -22.46
CA ASP A 25 14.93 0.67 -23.21
C ASP A 25 14.53 -0.70 -22.68
N ARG A 26 15.50 -1.54 -22.33
CA ARG A 26 15.26 -2.87 -21.77
C ARG A 26 14.58 -2.81 -20.40
N TRP A 27 14.95 -1.84 -19.56
CA TRP A 27 14.34 -1.66 -18.24
C TRP A 27 12.91 -1.12 -18.36
N PHE A 28 12.64 -0.23 -19.31
CA PHE A 28 11.29 0.29 -19.58
C PHE A 28 10.38 -0.72 -20.31
N THR A 29 10.93 -1.57 -21.17
CA THR A 29 10.16 -2.52 -21.99
C THR A 29 10.00 -3.90 -21.36
N ARG A 30 10.37 -4.08 -20.08
CA ARG A 30 10.22 -5.36 -19.38
C ARG A 30 8.74 -5.73 -19.30
N LYS A 31 8.28 -6.49 -20.30
CA LYS A 31 6.92 -7.02 -20.38
C LYS A 31 6.73 -8.00 -19.22
N THR A 32 6.00 -7.55 -18.21
CA THR A 32 5.32 -8.48 -17.31
C THR A 32 4.23 -9.13 -18.17
N THR A 33 4.29 -10.45 -18.35
CA THR A 33 3.20 -11.21 -18.98
C THR A 33 2.00 -11.13 -18.04
N LEU A 34 1.26 -10.03 -18.10
CA LEU A 34 -0.01 -9.90 -17.42
C LEU A 34 -0.99 -10.78 -18.19
N LEU A 35 -1.34 -11.93 -17.60
CA LEU A 35 -2.62 -12.56 -17.88
C LEU A 35 -3.71 -11.57 -17.45
N GLN A 36 -4.01 -10.58 -18.28
CA GLN A 36 -5.22 -9.78 -18.12
C GLN A 36 -6.41 -10.65 -18.54
N ALA A 37 -6.80 -11.58 -17.66
CA ALA A 37 -8.16 -12.08 -17.71
C ALA A 37 -9.08 -10.86 -17.53
N ARG A 38 -9.89 -10.57 -18.54
CA ARG A 38 -10.85 -9.46 -18.50
C ARG A 38 -11.96 -9.85 -17.53
N VAL A 39 -11.79 -9.48 -16.26
CA VAL A 39 -12.78 -9.70 -15.19
C VAL A 39 -13.63 -8.44 -15.03
N HIS A 40 -14.93 -8.62 -14.85
CA HIS A 40 -15.89 -7.52 -14.70
C HIS A 40 -16.50 -7.45 -13.30
N THR A 41 -16.44 -8.56 -12.54
CA THR A 41 -16.98 -8.63 -11.18
C THR A 41 -15.94 -9.16 -10.19
N LEU A 42 -16.15 -8.83 -8.91
CA LEU A 42 -15.32 -9.37 -7.82
C LEU A 42 -15.42 -10.90 -7.73
N ASP A 43 -16.60 -11.47 -7.99
CA ASP A 43 -16.81 -12.92 -7.94
C ASP A 43 -16.06 -13.66 -9.05
N GLU A 44 -16.02 -13.10 -10.27
CA GLU A 44 -15.18 -13.61 -11.35
C GLU A 44 -13.70 -13.56 -10.97
N ALA A 45 -13.25 -12.43 -10.40
CA ALA A 45 -11.87 -12.27 -9.97
C ALA A 45 -11.48 -13.30 -8.89
N LEU A 46 -12.35 -13.57 -7.91
CA LEU A 46 -12.13 -14.56 -6.86
C LEU A 46 -12.21 -16.00 -7.38
N THR A 47 -12.93 -16.26 -8.46
CA THR A 47 -12.92 -17.58 -9.12
C THR A 47 -11.54 -17.88 -9.71
N ILE A 48 -10.89 -16.87 -10.31
CA ILE A 48 -9.56 -17.00 -10.92
C ILE A 48 -8.45 -16.95 -9.85
N GLN A 49 -8.63 -16.13 -8.80
CA GLN A 49 -7.69 -15.98 -7.70
C GLN A 49 -8.37 -16.27 -6.36
N SER A 50 -8.64 -17.56 -6.11
CA SER A 50 -9.33 -18.02 -4.90
C SER A 50 -8.54 -17.84 -3.61
N LYS A 51 -7.23 -17.57 -3.71
CA LYS A 51 -6.34 -17.30 -2.57
C LYS A 51 -6.09 -15.81 -2.33
N ALA A 52 -6.79 -14.92 -3.04
CA ALA A 52 -6.71 -13.49 -2.77
C ALA A 52 -7.10 -13.22 -1.30
N ASN A 53 -6.34 -12.36 -0.64
CA ASN A 53 -6.58 -11.93 0.73
C ASN A 53 -6.60 -10.40 0.88
N LEU A 54 -6.42 -9.67 -0.22
CA LEU A 54 -6.35 -8.21 -0.27
C LEU A 54 -7.05 -7.72 -1.54
N ALA A 55 -7.93 -6.73 -1.39
CA ALA A 55 -8.50 -5.95 -2.47
C ALA A 55 -7.86 -4.56 -2.51
N VAL A 56 -7.38 -4.16 -3.69
CA VAL A 56 -6.86 -2.80 -3.94
C VAL A 56 -7.93 -2.00 -4.66
N ILE A 57 -8.42 -0.94 -4.03
CA ILE A 57 -9.57 -0.16 -4.50
C ILE A 57 -9.12 1.27 -4.79
N SER A 58 -9.26 1.65 -6.07
CA SER A 58 -8.87 2.96 -6.61
C SER A 58 -9.95 3.55 -7.53
N VAL A 59 -11.22 3.33 -7.18
CA VAL A 59 -12.39 3.88 -7.90
C VAL A 59 -12.72 5.29 -7.39
N PRO A 60 -13.59 6.08 -8.05
CA PRO A 60 -14.04 7.35 -7.51
C PRO A 60 -14.64 7.21 -6.10
N GLY A 61 -14.35 8.16 -5.20
CA GLY A 61 -14.69 8.11 -3.76
C GLY A 61 -16.13 7.71 -3.45
N ARG A 62 -17.09 8.29 -4.18
CA ARG A 62 -18.54 7.98 -4.05
C ARG A 62 -18.91 6.50 -4.24
N TYR A 63 -18.03 5.69 -4.81
CA TYR A 63 -18.22 4.24 -5.00
C TYR A 63 -17.32 3.40 -4.11
N ALA A 64 -16.28 4.00 -3.53
CA ALA A 64 -15.20 3.31 -2.84
C ALA A 64 -15.71 2.53 -1.61
N THR A 65 -16.58 3.14 -0.80
CA THR A 65 -17.20 2.51 0.37
C THR A 65 -18.00 1.26 0.00
N LYS A 66 -18.77 1.34 -1.08
CA LYS A 66 -19.60 0.22 -1.55
C LYS A 66 -18.75 -0.96 -2.00
N GLU A 67 -17.70 -0.70 -2.78
CA GLU A 67 -16.82 -1.76 -3.26
C GLU A 67 -15.96 -2.34 -2.12
N ALA A 68 -15.51 -1.52 -1.17
CA ALA A 68 -14.80 -1.97 0.03
C ALA A 68 -15.66 -2.90 0.88
N ARG A 69 -16.92 -2.54 1.13
CA ARG A 69 -17.84 -3.39 1.89
C ARG A 69 -18.06 -4.75 1.23
N LYS A 70 -18.27 -4.78 -0.10
CA LYS A 70 -18.38 -6.06 -0.84
C LYS A 70 -17.12 -6.92 -0.70
N ALA A 71 -15.94 -6.32 -0.76
CA ALA A 71 -14.68 -7.06 -0.60
C ALA A 71 -14.51 -7.59 0.84
N LEU A 72 -14.88 -6.81 1.86
CA LEU A 72 -14.95 -7.26 3.26
C LEU A 72 -15.96 -8.40 3.45
N ASP A 73 -17.08 -8.41 2.72
CA ASP A 73 -18.05 -9.53 2.71
C ASP A 73 -17.46 -10.82 2.15
N LYS A 74 -16.42 -10.71 1.32
CA LYS A 74 -15.68 -11.85 0.77
C LYS A 74 -14.44 -12.23 1.57
N GLY A 75 -14.22 -11.63 2.75
CA GLY A 75 -13.09 -11.95 3.62
C GLY A 75 -11.76 -11.32 3.18
N LEU A 76 -11.80 -10.26 2.36
CA LEU A 76 -10.60 -9.60 1.87
C LEU A 76 -10.23 -8.42 2.76
N ASN A 77 -8.95 -8.28 3.09
CA ASN A 77 -8.40 -7.02 3.58
C ASN A 77 -8.50 -5.95 2.49
N ILE A 78 -8.49 -4.68 2.88
CA ILE A 78 -8.67 -3.57 1.94
C ILE A 78 -7.45 -2.67 1.94
N PHE A 79 -6.95 -2.36 0.74
CA PHE A 79 -6.15 -1.17 0.47
C PHE A 79 -7.02 -0.18 -0.28
N LEU A 80 -7.45 0.87 0.41
CA LEU A 80 -8.35 1.90 -0.10
C LEU A 80 -7.53 3.14 -0.49
N PHE A 81 -7.11 3.14 -1.75
CA PHE A 81 -6.39 4.25 -2.36
C PHE A 81 -7.30 5.46 -2.60
N SER A 82 -8.58 5.19 -2.89
CA SER A 82 -9.59 6.20 -3.14
C SER A 82 -9.68 7.25 -2.02
N ASP A 83 -9.73 8.51 -2.41
CA ASP A 83 -10.06 9.65 -1.55
C ASP A 83 -11.53 10.10 -1.80
N ASN A 84 -11.98 11.16 -1.12
CA ASN A 84 -13.36 11.68 -1.13
C ASN A 84 -14.38 10.66 -0.58
N VAL A 85 -14.02 10.01 0.52
CA VAL A 85 -14.88 9.17 1.36
C VAL A 85 -15.11 9.92 2.68
N SER A 86 -16.36 9.99 3.15
CA SER A 86 -16.69 10.75 4.37
C SER A 86 -16.08 10.10 5.62
N VAL A 87 -15.95 10.88 6.70
CA VAL A 87 -15.43 10.38 8.00
C VAL A 87 -16.35 9.28 8.55
N GLU A 88 -17.66 9.44 8.41
CA GLU A 88 -18.66 8.46 8.86
C GLU A 88 -18.57 7.14 8.07
N GLU A 89 -18.35 7.23 6.76
CA GLU A 89 -18.14 6.06 5.90
C GLU A 89 -16.84 5.34 6.25
N GLU A 90 -15.74 6.07 6.44
CA GLU A 90 -14.46 5.53 6.90
C GLU A 90 -14.61 4.80 8.25
N LEU A 91 -15.20 5.46 9.24
CA LEU A 91 -15.43 4.89 10.56
C LEU A 91 -16.29 3.62 10.48
N SER A 92 -17.34 3.66 9.67
CA SER A 92 -18.21 2.50 9.43
C SER A 92 -17.45 1.33 8.80
N LEU A 93 -16.59 1.60 7.80
CA LEU A 93 -15.77 0.56 7.16
C LEU A 93 -14.76 -0.06 8.13
N LYS A 94 -14.01 0.76 8.88
CA LYS A 94 -12.98 0.28 9.80
C LYS A 94 -13.58 -0.54 10.93
N LYS A 95 -14.69 -0.10 11.53
CA LYS A 95 -15.45 -0.89 12.52
C LYS A 95 -15.97 -2.20 11.94
N TYR A 96 -16.48 -2.16 10.71
CA TYR A 96 -17.00 -3.37 10.07
C TYR A 96 -15.90 -4.39 9.75
N ALA A 97 -14.72 -3.92 9.36
CA ALA A 97 -13.55 -4.76 9.14
C ALA A 97 -13.05 -5.39 10.44
N ASP A 98 -12.97 -4.59 11.51
CA ASP A 98 -12.56 -5.07 12.84
C ASP A 98 -13.47 -6.20 13.36
N GLN A 99 -14.80 -6.04 13.22
CA GLN A 99 -15.78 -7.10 13.55
C GLN A 99 -15.54 -8.41 12.78
N LYS A 100 -14.88 -8.35 11.62
CA LYS A 100 -14.53 -9.50 10.78
C LYS A 100 -13.08 -9.97 10.95
N GLY A 101 -12.31 -9.31 11.81
CA GLY A 101 -10.87 -9.57 11.96
C GLY A 101 -10.04 -9.17 10.73
N LEU A 102 -10.55 -8.24 9.91
CA LEU A 102 -9.91 -7.76 8.69
C LEU A 102 -9.33 -6.35 8.89
N LEU A 103 -8.34 -6.01 8.06
CA LEU A 103 -7.73 -4.68 8.03
C LEU A 103 -8.26 -3.85 6.86
N VAL A 104 -8.59 -2.59 7.12
CA VAL A 104 -8.82 -1.56 6.10
C VAL A 104 -7.70 -0.53 6.18
N MET A 105 -6.86 -0.48 5.16
CA MET A 105 -5.85 0.56 4.96
C MET A 105 -6.48 1.70 4.17
N GLY A 106 -6.69 2.86 4.78
CA GLY A 106 -7.32 4.01 4.12
C GLY A 106 -8.74 4.30 4.62
N PRO A 107 -9.50 5.18 3.95
CA PRO A 107 -9.29 5.83 2.66
C PRO A 107 -8.05 6.73 2.59
N ASP A 108 -7.72 7.19 1.38
CA ASP A 108 -6.52 8.00 1.14
C ASP A 108 -5.23 7.31 1.63
N CYS A 109 -5.16 5.98 1.46
CA CYS A 109 -3.93 5.23 1.72
C CYS A 109 -3.09 5.16 0.45
N GLY A 110 -2.03 5.98 0.40
CA GLY A 110 -1.15 6.06 -0.77
C GLY A 110 -0.13 4.93 -0.88
N THR A 111 0.28 4.31 0.23
CA THR A 111 1.47 3.45 0.26
C THR A 111 1.31 2.29 1.22
N ALA A 112 1.58 1.07 0.75
CA ALA A 112 1.81 -0.09 1.60
C ALA A 112 2.85 -1.05 0.97
N ILE A 113 3.54 -1.80 1.82
CA ILE A 113 4.43 -2.90 1.45
C ILE A 113 4.06 -4.10 2.30
N ILE A 114 3.33 -5.06 1.75
CA ILE A 114 2.82 -6.22 2.51
C ILE A 114 3.56 -7.46 2.04
N ALA A 115 4.34 -8.09 2.93
CA ALA A 115 5.13 -9.28 2.60
C ALA A 115 6.06 -9.11 1.37
N GLY A 116 6.44 -7.86 1.05
CA GLY A 116 7.32 -7.51 -0.08
C GLY A 116 6.56 -7.11 -1.34
N ALA A 117 5.22 -7.24 -1.35
CA ALA A 117 4.39 -6.68 -2.40
C ALA A 117 4.22 -5.17 -2.19
N SER A 118 4.69 -4.39 -3.16
CA SER A 118 4.51 -2.93 -3.21
C SER A 118 3.10 -2.61 -3.71
N ILE A 119 2.34 -1.84 -2.95
CA ILE A 119 0.93 -1.49 -3.23
C ILE A 119 0.79 0.04 -3.20
N GLY A 120 0.09 0.59 -4.20
CA GLY A 120 -0.03 2.04 -4.40
C GLY A 120 1.30 2.65 -4.81
N PHE A 121 1.62 3.81 -4.27
CA PHE A 121 2.91 4.48 -4.43
C PHE A 121 3.92 3.87 -3.46
N ALA A 122 4.55 2.77 -3.85
CA ALA A 122 5.52 2.06 -3.01
C ALA A 122 6.81 1.74 -3.77
N ASN A 123 7.93 1.79 -3.05
CA ASN A 123 9.24 1.43 -3.58
C ASN A 123 9.47 -0.09 -3.48
N SER A 124 10.42 -0.60 -4.27
CA SER A 124 10.93 -1.95 -4.07
C SER A 124 11.94 -1.92 -2.92
N ILE A 125 11.58 -2.56 -1.81
CA ILE A 125 12.37 -2.53 -0.57
C ILE A 125 12.81 -3.95 -0.21
N ARG A 126 14.06 -4.08 0.23
CA ARG A 126 14.65 -5.33 0.74
C ARG A 126 13.76 -5.91 1.84
N ARG A 127 13.51 -7.23 1.79
CA ARG A 127 12.87 -7.97 2.89
C ARG A 127 13.75 -7.89 4.14
N GLY A 128 13.14 -7.69 5.30
CA GLY A 128 13.84 -7.69 6.58
C GLY A 128 12.88 -7.82 7.75
N LYS A 129 13.31 -7.29 8.90
CA LYS A 129 12.70 -7.55 10.22
C LYS A 129 11.94 -6.35 10.80
N ILE A 130 11.91 -5.23 10.09
CA ILE A 130 11.29 -3.99 10.58
C ILE A 130 9.86 -3.91 10.04
N GLY A 131 8.89 -3.92 10.95
CA GLY A 131 7.49 -3.63 10.70
C GLY A 131 7.22 -2.14 10.86
N VAL A 132 6.40 -1.56 9.98
CA VAL A 132 6.12 -0.12 10.00
C VAL A 132 4.63 0.12 9.89
N VAL A 133 4.09 0.99 10.73
CA VAL A 133 2.75 1.56 10.59
C VAL A 133 2.91 3.02 10.19
N GLY A 134 2.30 3.44 9.07
CA GLY A 134 2.43 4.78 8.52
C GLY A 134 1.07 5.43 8.28
N VAL A 135 0.84 6.59 8.86
CA VAL A 135 -0.40 7.36 8.64
C VAL A 135 -0.30 8.21 7.36
N THR A 136 0.93 8.57 6.95
CA THR A 136 1.19 9.37 5.74
C THR A 136 1.93 8.54 4.68
N GLY A 137 1.46 8.61 3.43
CA GLY A 137 2.05 7.84 2.33
C GLY A 137 3.51 8.19 2.06
N THR A 138 3.81 9.48 1.83
CA THR A 138 5.18 9.93 1.53
C THR A 138 6.14 9.77 2.70
N GLY A 139 5.67 9.94 3.94
CA GLY A 139 6.47 9.66 5.13
C GLY A 139 6.88 8.18 5.22
N LEU A 140 5.96 7.29 4.88
CA LEU A 140 6.24 5.85 4.81
C LEU A 140 7.21 5.50 3.66
N GLN A 141 7.07 6.13 2.49
CA GLN A 141 8.00 5.95 1.37
C GLN A 141 9.42 6.40 1.73
N GLU A 142 9.56 7.58 2.33
CA GLU A 142 10.86 8.12 2.72
C GLU A 142 11.54 7.22 3.75
N PHE A 143 10.82 6.87 4.82
CA PHE A 143 11.37 6.00 5.86
C PHE A 143 11.83 4.66 5.31
N THR A 144 11.00 4.00 4.50
CA THR A 144 11.37 2.68 3.95
C THR A 144 12.56 2.79 2.99
N SER A 145 12.72 3.91 2.29
CA SER A 145 13.88 4.18 1.43
C SER A 145 15.16 4.36 2.27
N LEU A 146 15.09 5.12 3.37
CA LEU A 146 16.21 5.29 4.30
C LEU A 146 16.63 3.95 4.94
N ILE A 147 15.66 3.14 5.37
CA ILE A 147 15.93 1.78 5.88
C ILE A 147 16.66 0.94 4.83
N HIS A 148 16.22 0.99 3.57
CA HIS A 148 16.86 0.24 2.50
C HIS A 148 18.31 0.69 2.26
N GLN A 149 18.53 2.01 2.20
CA GLN A 149 19.86 2.63 2.01
C GLN A 149 20.80 2.30 3.17
N ALA A 150 20.28 2.21 4.40
CA ALA A 150 21.02 1.77 5.58
C ALA A 150 21.38 0.27 5.58
N GLY A 151 21.07 -0.48 4.51
CA GLY A 151 21.35 -1.91 4.42
C GLY A 151 20.33 -2.81 5.13
N LEU A 152 19.30 -2.23 5.74
CA LEU A 152 18.25 -2.92 6.48
C LEU A 152 17.06 -3.28 5.56
N GLY A 153 16.01 -3.87 6.11
CA GLY A 153 14.85 -4.30 5.33
C GLY A 153 13.55 -4.35 6.13
N ILE A 154 12.45 -4.39 5.38
CA ILE A 154 11.08 -4.28 5.91
C ILE A 154 10.39 -5.65 5.89
N SER A 155 9.72 -6.00 7.00
CA SER A 155 8.79 -7.13 7.05
C SER A 155 7.45 -6.70 6.45
N HIS A 156 6.90 -5.58 6.90
CA HIS A 156 5.68 -4.97 6.39
C HIS A 156 5.73 -3.45 6.60
N ALA A 157 5.17 -2.68 5.68
CA ALA A 157 4.89 -1.25 5.86
C ALA A 157 3.41 -1.04 5.58
N ILE A 158 2.63 -0.74 6.62
CA ILE A 158 1.17 -0.71 6.58
C ILE A 158 0.72 0.75 6.63
N GLY A 159 0.18 1.25 5.50
CA GLY A 159 -0.44 2.57 5.45
C GLY A 159 -1.85 2.54 6.02
N THR A 160 -2.21 3.45 6.92
CA THR A 160 -3.53 3.39 7.61
C THR A 160 -4.58 4.37 7.08
N GLY A 161 -4.16 5.36 6.28
CA GLY A 161 -4.99 6.46 5.79
C GLY A 161 -4.74 7.74 6.59
N SER A 162 -4.80 8.89 5.91
CA SER A 162 -4.33 10.18 6.45
C SER A 162 -5.07 10.66 7.70
N ARG A 163 -6.32 10.24 7.88
CA ARG A 163 -7.18 10.61 9.02
C ARG A 163 -7.25 9.55 10.11
N ASP A 164 -6.52 8.44 9.98
CA ASP A 164 -6.73 7.30 10.88
C ASP A 164 -6.50 7.66 12.36
N LEU A 165 -5.55 8.54 12.66
CA LEU A 165 -5.26 9.00 14.04
C LEU A 165 -6.02 10.26 14.46
N SER A 166 -7.04 10.69 13.72
CA SER A 166 -7.92 11.77 14.20
C SER A 166 -8.85 11.25 15.30
N ASP A 167 -9.33 12.15 16.16
CA ASP A 167 -10.26 11.82 17.24
C ASP A 167 -11.55 11.14 16.74
N GLU A 168 -12.03 11.49 15.54
CA GLU A 168 -13.25 10.90 14.98
C GLU A 168 -13.08 9.45 14.52
N ILE A 169 -11.87 9.06 14.08
CA ILE A 169 -11.57 7.71 13.62
C ILE A 169 -11.03 6.82 14.75
N GLY A 170 -10.20 7.37 15.63
CA GLY A 170 -9.70 6.68 16.83
C GLY A 170 -8.61 5.64 16.57
N GLY A 171 -7.88 5.74 15.46
CA GLY A 171 -6.70 4.92 15.18
C GLY A 171 -6.99 3.44 14.90
N LEU A 172 -8.22 3.09 14.52
CA LEU A 172 -8.66 1.70 14.36
C LEU A 172 -7.71 0.87 13.49
N SER A 173 -7.27 1.43 12.36
CA SER A 173 -6.36 0.70 11.47
C SER A 173 -4.93 0.66 11.98
N ALA A 174 -4.46 1.71 12.65
CA ALA A 174 -3.15 1.72 13.31
C ALA A 174 -3.07 0.68 14.42
N PHE A 175 -4.06 0.61 15.31
CA PHE A 175 -4.10 -0.42 16.36
C PHE A 175 -4.16 -1.82 15.77
N LYS A 176 -4.99 -2.03 14.74
CA LYS A 176 -5.05 -3.34 14.08
C LYS A 176 -3.74 -3.71 13.39
N ALA A 177 -3.08 -2.74 12.75
CA ALA A 177 -1.79 -2.95 12.13
C ALA A 177 -0.70 -3.30 13.16
N LEU A 178 -0.69 -2.63 14.32
CA LEU A 178 0.23 -2.93 15.42
C LEU A 178 0.03 -4.37 15.92
N GLU A 179 -1.21 -4.80 16.16
CA GLU A 179 -1.54 -6.18 16.57
C GLU A 179 -1.02 -7.20 15.54
N LEU A 180 -1.26 -6.94 14.25
CA LEU A 180 -0.81 -7.81 13.17
C LEU A 180 0.72 -7.90 13.06
N LEU A 181 1.43 -6.79 13.31
CA LEU A 181 2.90 -6.76 13.30
C LEU A 181 3.48 -7.44 14.55
N GLU A 182 2.87 -7.27 15.71
CA GLU A 182 3.28 -7.94 16.95
C GLU A 182 3.11 -9.46 16.84
N GLY A 183 2.07 -9.92 16.16
CA GLY A 183 1.84 -11.34 15.87
C GLY A 183 2.68 -11.92 14.74
N ASP A 184 3.43 -11.11 13.97
CA ASP A 184 4.24 -11.59 12.86
C ASP A 184 5.64 -12.02 13.34
N PRO A 185 6.00 -13.32 13.30
CA PRO A 185 7.32 -13.80 13.75
C PRO A 185 8.49 -13.29 12.91
N LYS A 186 8.23 -12.66 11.75
CA LYS A 186 9.27 -12.02 10.93
C LYS A 186 9.51 -10.56 11.31
N THR A 187 8.69 -9.99 12.17
CA THR A 187 8.81 -8.61 12.66
C THR A 187 9.47 -8.62 14.04
N GLU A 188 10.66 -8.03 14.15
CA GLU A 188 11.42 -7.91 15.41
C GLU A 188 11.45 -6.49 15.96
N LEU A 189 11.17 -5.49 15.11
CA LEU A 189 11.09 -4.08 15.49
C LEU A 189 9.87 -3.46 14.81
N ILE A 190 9.04 -2.76 15.58
CA ILE A 190 7.89 -2.02 15.06
C ILE A 190 8.19 -0.52 15.15
N VAL A 191 7.91 0.20 14.05
CA VAL A 191 8.04 1.66 13.96
C VAL A 191 6.69 2.25 13.59
N LEU A 192 6.24 3.25 14.35
CA LEU A 192 5.06 4.06 14.02
C LEU A 192 5.50 5.42 13.49
N ILE A 193 4.96 5.82 12.34
CA ILE A 193 5.24 7.10 11.70
C ILE A 193 3.93 7.84 11.51
N SER A 194 3.79 8.96 12.22
CA SER A 194 2.60 9.80 12.14
C SER A 194 2.93 11.27 12.36
N LYS A 195 1.98 12.11 11.96
CA LYS A 195 1.85 13.46 12.53
C LYS A 195 1.39 13.34 14.00
N PRO A 196 1.49 14.41 14.80
CA PRO A 196 0.84 14.43 16.11
C PRO A 196 -0.65 14.02 15.98
N PRO A 197 -1.15 13.10 16.80
CA PRO A 197 -2.55 12.70 16.80
C PRO A 197 -3.43 13.80 17.41
N GLY A 198 -4.74 13.71 17.15
CA GLY A 198 -5.75 14.71 17.50
C GLY A 198 -6.65 15.00 16.30
#